data_AF-A0A1V5P6S4-F1
#
_entry.id   AF-A0A1V5P6S4-F1
#
_cell.length_a   1.000
_cell.length_b   1.000
_cell.length_c   1.000
_cell.angle_alpha   90.00
_cell.angle_beta   90.00
_cell.angle_gamma   90.00
#
_symmetry.space_group_name_H-M   'P 1'
#
loop_
_entity.id
_entity.type
_entity.pdbx_description
1 polymer ?
#
loop_
_entity_poly.entity_id
_entity_poly.type
_entity_poly.pdbx_seq_one_letter_code
_entity_poly.pdbx_strand_id
1 'polypeptide(L)' 'MEALSYSEAVRLFEQWGFQVEPGPRAGEVTLILETPEGRTYAVHPVELLPQMAISALAVRWRNGVGVQIADSAPPCRC' A
#
# COMPACT_ATOMS: atom_id res chain seq x y z
N MET A 1 -17.60 10.98 -9.47
CA MET A 1 -16.35 10.29 -9.11
C MET A 1 -16.76 9.18 -8.18
N GLU A 2 -16.79 7.93 -8.65
CA GLU A 2 -17.17 6.80 -7.79
C GLU A 2 -16.21 6.71 -6.61
N ALA A 3 -16.76 6.56 -5.41
CA ALA A 3 -15.96 6.36 -4.21
C ALA A 3 -15.36 4.96 -4.27
N LEU A 4 -14.04 4.89 -4.09
CA LEU A 4 -13.29 3.63 -4.04
C LEU A 4 -13.85 2.78 -2.90
N SER A 5 -14.12 1.49 -3.13
CA SER A 5 -14.57 0.61 -2.07
C SER A 5 -13.42 0.23 -1.14
N TYR A 6 -13.73 -0.26 0.07
CA TYR A 6 -12.73 -0.73 1.02
C TYR A 6 -11.86 -1.84 0.42
N SER A 7 -12.45 -2.83 -0.24
CA SER A 7 -11.73 -3.96 -0.84
C SER A 7 -10.81 -3.53 -1.99
N GLU A 8 -11.22 -2.55 -2.79
CA GLU A 8 -10.35 -1.96 -3.82
C GLU A 8 -9.19 -1.18 -3.19
N ALA A 9 -9.44 -0.47 -2.09
CA ALA A 9 -8.40 0.27 -1.37
C ALA A 9 -7.34 -0.69 -0.81
N VAL A 10 -7.77 -1.79 -0.18
CA VAL A 10 -6.88 -2.86 0.30
C VAL A 10 -5.98 -3.37 -0.84
N ARG A 11 -6.58 -3.73 -1.98
CA ARG A 11 -5.83 -4.22 -3.15
C ARG A 11 -4.79 -3.23 -3.65
N LEU A 12 -5.10 -1.93 -3.65
CA LEU A 12 -4.13 -0.91 -4.05
C LEU A 12 -2.96 -0.83 -3.07
N PHE A 13 -3.22 -0.84 -1.76
CA PHE A 13 -2.16 -0.84 -0.75
C PHE A 13 -1.27 -2.08 -0.85
N GLU A 14 -1.85 -3.26 -1.07
CA GLU A 14 -1.11 -4.51 -1.32
C GLU A 14 -0.23 -4.43 -2.57
N GLN A 15 -0.75 -3.90 -3.68
CA GLN A 15 0.03 -3.65 -4.90
C GLN A 15 1.17 -2.66 -4.69
N TRP A 16 1.05 -1.79 -3.69
CA TRP A 16 2.09 -0.83 -3.32
C TRP A 16 3.08 -1.36 -2.29
N GLY A 17 2.96 -2.64 -1.90
CA GLY A 17 3.88 -3.32 -1.00
C GLY A 17 3.48 -3.28 0.47
N PHE A 18 2.29 -2.79 0.81
CA PHE A 18 1.79 -2.84 2.18
C PHE A 18 1.07 -4.17 2.46
N GLN A 19 1.23 -4.73 3.66
CA GLN A 19 0.27 -5.70 4.18
C GLN A 19 -0.85 -4.93 4.88
N VAL A 20 -2.09 -5.39 4.73
CA VAL A 20 -3.27 -4.77 5.34
C VAL A 20 -3.93 -5.75 6.28
N GLU A 21 -3.95 -5.44 7.57
CA GLU A 21 -4.50 -6.29 8.61
C GLU A 21 -5.59 -5.56 9.40
N PRO A 22 -6.52 -6.28 10.08
CA PRO A 22 -7.39 -5.65 11.06
C PRO A 22 -6.61 -4.86 12.11
N GLY A 23 -7.16 -3.72 12.53
CA GLY A 23 -6.59 -2.91 13.59
C GLY A 23 -6.72 -3.55 14.98
N PRO A 24 -5.98 -3.05 15.97
CA PRO A 24 -6.07 -3.51 17.35
C PRO A 24 -7.45 -3.23 17.98
N ARG A 25 -8.23 -2.30 17.43
CA ARG A 25 -9.60 -2.01 17.84
C ARG A 25 -10.59 -2.26 16.70
N ALA A 26 -11.84 -2.51 17.07
CA ALA A 26 -12.93 -2.61 16.11
C ALA A 26 -13.06 -1.30 15.31
N GLY A 27 -13.16 -1.42 13.98
CA GLY A 27 -13.22 -0.26 13.09
C GLY A 27 -11.86 0.35 12.73
N GLU A 28 -10.75 -0.25 13.15
CA GLU A 28 -9.41 0.15 12.73
C GLU A 28 -8.83 -0.83 11.70
N VAL A 29 -7.86 -0.35 10.92
CA VAL A 29 -7.02 -1.11 9.99
C VAL A 29 -5.56 -0.78 10.26
N THR A 30 -4.70 -1.79 10.19
CA THR A 30 -3.25 -1.67 10.30
C THR A 30 -2.64 -1.80 8.91
N LEU A 31 -1.92 -0.77 8.47
CA LEU A 31 -1.04 -0.81 7.31
C LEU A 31 0.38 -1.13 7.76
N ILE A 32 0.96 -2.14 7.16
CA ILE A 32 2.29 -2.63 7.52
C ILE A 32 3.17 -2.53 6.30
N LEU A 33 4.34 -1.92 6.44
CA LEU A 33 5.37 -1.89 5.40
C LEU A 33 6.62 -2.59 5.92
N GLU A 34 7.02 -3.65 5.23
CA GLU A 34 8.26 -4.37 5.49
C GLU A 34 9.33 -3.93 4.49
N THR A 35 10.48 -3.51 5.00
CA THR A 35 11.67 -3.21 4.21
C THR A 35 12.86 -3.99 4.78
N PRO A 36 13.98 -4.11 4.04
CA PRO A 36 15.19 -4.76 4.58
C PRO A 36 15.70 -4.12 5.88
N GLU A 37 15.41 -2.84 6.10
CA GLU A 37 15.82 -2.06 7.27
C GLU A 37 14.89 -2.23 8.48
N GLY A 38 13.67 -2.75 8.28
CA GLY A 38 12.74 -2.99 9.37
C GLY A 38 11.27 -3.07 8.95
N ARG A 39 10.39 -3.05 9.96
CA ARG A 39 8.94 -3.14 9.80
C ARG A 39 8.26 -1.92 10.40
N THR A 40 7.47 -1.22 9.61
CA THR A 40 6.71 -0.02 10.02
C THR A 40 5.23 -0.35 10.08
N TYR A 41 4.52 0.18 11.08
CA TYR A 41 3.09 -0.02 11.29
C TYR A 41 2.38 1.32 11.39
N ALA A 42 1.23 1.45 10.75
CA ALA A 42 0.36 2.62 10.86
C ALA A 42 -1.09 2.15 11.05
N VAL A 43 -1.76 2.65 12.09
CA VAL A 43 -3.14 2.28 12.43
C VAL A 43 -4.06 3.46 12.09
N HIS A 44 -5.14 3.18 11.37
CA HIS A 44 -6.11 4.17 10.93
C HIS A 44 -7.55 3.66 11.08
N PRO A 45 -8.55 4.54 11.19
CA PRO A 45 -9.95 4.16 11.02
C PRO A 45 -10.20 3.53 9.64
N VAL A 46 -11.00 2.47 9.61
CA VAL A 46 -11.29 1.67 8.41
C VAL A 46 -11.95 2.52 7.31
N GLU A 47 -12.79 3.48 7.69
CA GLU A 47 -13.46 4.40 6.76
C GLU A 47 -12.51 5.34 6.01
N LEU A 48 -11.29 5.57 6.51
CA LEU A 48 -10.32 6.45 5.86
C LEU A 48 -9.52 5.73 4.77
N LEU A 49 -9.49 4.40 4.77
CA LEU A 49 -8.63 3.64 3.87
C LEU A 49 -8.90 3.96 2.38
N PRO A 50 -10.15 4.03 1.91
CA PRO A 50 -10.42 4.43 0.52
C PRO A 50 -9.94 5.84 0.17
N GLN A 51 -10.14 6.80 1.07
CA GLN A 51 -9.71 8.18 0.84
C GLN A 51 -8.18 8.27 0.79
N MET A 52 -7.48 7.56 1.67
CA MET A 52 -6.03 7.47 1.65
C MET A 52 -5.53 6.84 0.34
N ALA A 53 -6.16 5.78 -0.15
CA ALA A 53 -5.82 5.16 -1.43
C ALA A 53 -6.00 6.14 -2.60
N ILE A 54 -7.11 6.89 -2.65
CA ILE A 54 -7.34 7.92 -3.68
C ILE A 54 -6.23 8.99 -3.65
N SER A 55 -5.90 9.49 -2.46
CA SER A 55 -4.83 10.50 -2.31
C SER A 55 -3.46 9.96 -2.74
N ALA A 56 -3.11 8.74 -2.31
CA ALA A 56 -1.85 8.09 -2.68
C ALA A 56 -1.76 7.84 -4.19
N LEU A 57 -2.85 7.38 -4.81
CA LEU A 57 -2.94 7.17 -6.25
C LEU A 57 -2.76 8.49 -7.03
N ALA A 58 -3.43 9.57 -6.59
CA ALA A 58 -3.29 10.89 -7.20
C ALA A 58 -1.84 11.42 -7.11
N VAL A 59 -1.16 11.19 -5.97
CA VAL A 59 0.26 11.56 -5.80
C VAL A 59 1.16 10.71 -6.70
N ARG A 60 0.96 9.39 -6.75
CA ARG A 60 1.73 8.47 -7.60
C ARG A 60 1.59 8.81 -9.08
N TRP A 61 0.38 9.12 -9.56
CA TRP A 61 0.16 9.56 -10.93
C TRP A 61 0.86 10.87 -11.26
N ARG A 62 0.80 11.86 -10.35
CA ARG A 62 1.49 13.14 -10.55
C ARG A 62 3.01 12.99 -10.59
N ASN A 63 3.55 12.05 -9.81
CA ASN A 63 5.00 11.86 -9.69
C ASN A 63 5.57 10.79 -10.65
N GLY A 64 4.74 10.18 -11.52
CA GLY A 64 5.19 9.18 -12.49
C GLY A 64 5.77 7.91 -11.87
N VAL A 65 5.49 7.63 -10.59
CA VAL A 65 6.03 6.45 -9.89
C VAL A 65 5.24 5.21 -10.32
N GLY A 66 5.60 4.68 -11.49
CA GLY A 66 5.32 3.31 -11.86
C GLY A 66 6.10 2.39 -10.92
N VAL A 67 5.42 1.41 -10.34
CA VAL A 67 6.03 0.36 -9.51
C VAL A 67 7.16 -0.30 -10.32
N GLN A 68 8.41 0.06 -10.02
CA GLN A 68 9.55 -0.74 -10.45
C GLN A 68 9.64 -1.89 -9.45
N ILE A 69 9.07 -3.03 -9.85
CA ILE A 69 9.39 -4.31 -9.23
C ILE A 69 10.88 -4.50 -9.47
N ALA A 70 11.68 -4.54 -8.41
CA ALA A 70 13.08 -4.90 -8.49
C ALA A 70 13.17 -6.36 -8.97
N ASP A 71 13.30 -6.53 -10.29
CA ASP A 71 13.61 -7.81 -10.89
C ASP A 71 15.03 -8.18 -10.44
N SER A 72 15.09 -9.04 -9.43
CA SER A 72 16.31 -9.50 -8.81
C SER A 72 16.89 -10.63 -9.64
N ALA A 73 17.81 -10.32 -10.56
CA ALA A 73 18.96 -11.18 -10.90
C ALA A 73 19.89 -10.48 -11.90
N PRO A 74 21.18 -10.25 -11.57
CA PRO A 74 22.18 -10.05 -12.62
C PRO A 74 22.40 -11.39 -13.35
N PRO A 75 22.57 -11.40 -14.69
CA PRO A 75 22.96 -12.62 -15.38
C PRO A 75 24.38 -13.00 -14.95
N CYS A 76 24.53 -14.17 -14.33
CA CYS A 76 25.83 -14.82 -14.18
C CYS A 76 26.46 -14.95 -15.57
N ARG A 77 27.54 -14.20 -15.82
CA ARG A 77 28.43 -14.43 -16.96
C ARG A 77 29.28 -15.65 -16.65
N CYS A 78 29.13 -16.70 -17.45
CA CYS A 78 30.09 -17.79 -17.58
C CYS A 78 31.39 -17.30 -18.23
#